data_AF-A0A0J8FUX2-F1
#
_entry.id   AF-A0A0J8FUX2-F1
#
_cell.length_a   1.000
_cell.length_b   1.000
_cell.length_c   1.000
_cell.angle_alpha   90.00
_cell.angle_beta   90.00
_cell.angle_gamma   90.00
#
_symmetry.space_group_name_H-M   'P 1'
#
loop_
_entity.id
_entity.type
_entity.pdbx_description
1 polymer ?
#
loop_
_entity_poly.entity_id
_entity_poly.type
_entity_poly.pdbx_seq_one_letter_code
_entity_poly.pdbx_strand_id
1 'polypeptide(L)'
;MRLSDASVVIRPRTSWEAMDLGVLMAREHRTLLMASWALITLPVFVLLTALLWKSPSTAMFLFWWLKPAFDRLPLYILSKTLFGEAPSLKQAIREWPRLLKGQLLASLTWRRLSLSRSFVMPVSQLEGLDGEARQKRLGVLQQRNAGAARWLTILGVHLEIGLWFGCMALFYLFIPQQLELDWDWQRLALATSSEGLWLEHLGNAFYALILVFWEPIYVACGFSLYLNRRTVLEAWDLELVFRRLRQRLSSVAPLLLLVSALMLLPFSPPAVADDSKPSKEVSTQAASQSIKTLLDKPPFKNPETVTRYRFGEEKPTAKNKAHGEGKLPAWLQALLDNLNSNSFKHVALGLEVLLWSLLAGGLALLVWRYRDWLRTFVSRQGPRKPNAAKPVPTQLFGLELGTETLPADIASTVEQLWSTQPREALGLLYRGLLSRLLHDFNLPLKSADTEGQVLERVHQLQLPQLLAFSDELTRHWQNLAYGHRLPPTSAQQQLCNDWRALFSSGAAQ
;
A
#
# COMPACT_ATOMS: atom_id res chain seq x y z
N MET A 1 -9.48 -13.85 9.96
CA MET A 1 -9.14 -13.09 8.74
C MET A 1 -8.54 -14.06 7.74
N ARG A 2 -9.15 -14.26 6.57
CA ARG A 2 -8.59 -15.11 5.52
C ARG A 2 -7.73 -14.24 4.59
N LEU A 3 -6.52 -14.71 4.27
CA LEU A 3 -5.60 -13.98 3.38
C LEU A 3 -6.14 -13.85 1.94
N SER A 4 -7.11 -14.68 1.56
CA SER A 4 -7.80 -14.63 0.26
C SER A 4 -8.65 -13.38 0.06
N ASP A 5 -9.08 -12.75 1.16
CA ASP A 5 -10.07 -11.67 1.12
C ASP A 5 -9.39 -10.29 1.20
N ALA A 6 -8.05 -10.26 1.12
CA ALA A 6 -7.28 -9.03 1.16
C ALA A 6 -7.50 -8.21 -0.13
N SER A 7 -7.88 -6.94 0.00
CA SER A 7 -8.08 -6.01 -1.11
C SER A 7 -6.77 -5.64 -1.83
N VAL A 8 -5.64 -5.88 -1.17
CA VAL A 8 -4.30 -5.60 -1.69
C VAL A 8 -3.61 -6.89 -2.10
N VAL A 9 -2.98 -6.89 -3.28
CA VAL A 9 -2.14 -8.00 -3.74
C VAL A 9 -0.99 -8.21 -2.76
N ILE A 10 -1.01 -9.33 -2.04
CA ILE A 10 0.04 -9.73 -1.12
C ILE A 10 1.22 -10.28 -1.95
N ARG A 11 2.32 -9.50 -1.97
CA ARG A 11 3.60 -9.86 -2.60
C ARG A 11 4.75 -9.19 -1.86
N PRO A 12 5.96 -9.76 -1.86
CA PRO A 12 7.16 -9.08 -1.39
C PRO A 12 7.39 -7.79 -2.18
N ARG A 13 7.59 -6.68 -1.48
CA ARG A 13 7.88 -5.36 -2.05
C ARG A 13 9.17 -4.79 -1.51
N THR A 14 9.76 -3.86 -2.24
CA THR A 14 10.80 -3.00 -1.65
C THR A 14 10.21 -2.12 -0.56
N SER A 15 11.02 -1.61 0.36
CA SER A 15 10.53 -0.76 1.46
C SER A 15 9.84 0.51 0.94
N TRP A 16 10.37 1.11 -0.14
CA TRP A 16 9.80 2.31 -0.76
C TRP A 16 8.47 2.01 -1.46
N GLU A 17 8.39 0.91 -2.22
CA GLU A 17 7.13 0.48 -2.86
C GLU A 17 6.06 0.13 -1.80
N ALA A 18 6.46 -0.41 -0.65
CA ALA A 18 5.54 -0.62 0.46
C ALA A 18 5.04 0.71 1.05
N MET A 19 5.88 1.74 1.14
CA MET A 19 5.43 3.06 1.59
C MET A 19 4.45 3.70 0.59
N ASP A 20 4.73 3.59 -0.70
CA ASP A 20 3.82 4.06 -1.76
C ASP A 20 2.46 3.36 -1.69
N LEU A 21 2.44 2.05 -1.43
CA LEU A 21 1.20 1.33 -1.17
C LEU A 21 0.44 1.91 0.03
N GLY A 22 1.14 2.32 1.10
CA GLY A 22 0.52 3.00 2.24
C GLY A 22 -0.14 4.32 1.86
N VAL A 23 0.51 5.13 1.01
CA VAL A 23 -0.08 6.36 0.46
C VAL A 23 -1.32 6.05 -0.38
N LEU A 24 -1.30 4.99 -1.20
CA LEU A 24 -2.45 4.57 -1.99
C LEU A 24 -3.63 4.11 -1.12
N MET A 25 -3.36 3.33 -0.06
CA MET A 25 -4.38 2.92 0.91
C MET A 25 -5.00 4.14 1.63
N ALA A 26 -4.16 5.10 2.02
CA ALA A 26 -4.63 6.35 2.62
C ALA A 26 -5.47 7.18 1.64
N ARG A 27 -5.10 7.21 0.36
CA ARG A 27 -5.85 7.92 -0.69
C ARG A 27 -7.20 7.29 -0.96
N GLU A 28 -7.28 5.96 -1.01
CA GLU A 28 -8.53 5.23 -1.25
C GLU A 28 -9.56 5.49 -0.15
N HIS A 29 -9.12 5.51 1.12
CA HIS A 29 -9.98 5.73 2.28
C HIS A 29 -9.82 7.13 2.91
N ARG A 30 -9.40 8.13 2.13
CA ARG A 30 -9.00 9.46 2.63
C ARG A 30 -10.07 10.14 3.48
N THR A 31 -11.32 10.07 3.06
CA THR A 31 -12.43 10.74 3.74
C THR A 31 -12.68 10.11 5.10
N LEU A 32 -12.73 8.77 5.17
CA LEU A 32 -12.91 8.04 6.41
C LEU A 32 -11.74 8.28 7.38
N LEU A 33 -10.50 8.21 6.88
CA LEU A 33 -9.31 8.38 7.71
C LEU A 33 -9.18 9.82 8.24
N MET A 34 -9.28 10.83 7.38
CA MET A 34 -9.13 12.23 7.78
C MET A 34 -10.32 12.70 8.64
N ALA A 35 -11.55 12.33 8.29
CA ALA A 35 -12.73 12.73 9.08
C ALA A 35 -12.74 12.07 10.45
N SER A 36 -12.41 10.77 10.55
CA SER A 36 -12.34 10.07 11.83
C SER A 36 -11.25 10.63 12.73
N TRP A 37 -10.08 10.93 12.16
CA TRP A 37 -8.98 11.55 12.90
C TRP A 37 -9.37 12.96 13.35
N ALA A 38 -9.85 13.82 12.45
CA ALA A 38 -10.28 15.19 12.75
C ALA A 38 -11.37 15.24 13.84
N LEU A 39 -12.36 14.35 13.76
CA LEU A 39 -13.49 14.35 14.69
C LEU A 39 -13.08 13.97 16.12
N ILE A 40 -11.93 13.31 16.30
CA ILE A 40 -11.35 13.03 17.63
C ILE A 40 -10.35 14.11 18.03
N THR A 41 -9.45 14.50 17.14
CA THR A 41 -8.32 15.36 17.49
C THR A 41 -8.67 16.83 17.56
N LEU A 42 -9.53 17.35 16.68
CA LEU A 42 -9.89 18.76 16.68
C LEU A 42 -10.67 19.17 17.93
N PRO A 43 -11.66 18.41 18.43
CA PRO A 43 -12.30 18.73 19.71
C PRO A 43 -11.33 18.73 20.88
N VAL A 44 -10.38 17.78 20.92
CA VAL A 44 -9.33 17.74 21.95
C VAL A 44 -8.42 18.95 21.83
N PHE A 45 -8.01 19.34 20.62
CA PHE A 45 -7.23 20.54 20.36
C PHE A 45 -7.97 21.80 20.83
N VAL A 46 -9.22 21.98 20.42
CA VAL A 46 -10.05 23.13 20.82
C VAL A 46 -10.21 23.19 22.34
N LEU A 47 -10.44 22.05 22.99
CA LEU A 47 -10.55 21.97 24.45
C LEU A 47 -9.23 22.36 25.14
N LEU A 48 -8.09 21.86 24.67
CA LEU A 48 -6.78 22.20 25.21
C LEU A 48 -6.48 23.70 25.01
N THR A 49 -6.77 24.23 23.84
CA THR A 49 -6.60 25.64 23.50
C THR A 49 -7.50 26.54 24.36
N ALA A 50 -8.75 26.15 24.58
CA ALA A 50 -9.67 26.89 25.43
C ALA A 50 -9.23 26.87 26.91
N LEU A 51 -8.76 25.73 27.41
CA LEU A 51 -8.30 25.57 28.79
C LEU A 51 -6.98 26.31 29.06
N LEU A 52 -6.08 26.31 28.07
CA LEU A 52 -4.73 26.89 28.15
C LEU A 52 -4.62 28.12 27.25
N TRP A 53 -5.67 28.95 27.21
CA TRP A 53 -5.75 30.10 26.30
C TRP A 53 -4.57 31.07 26.39
N LYS A 54 -4.06 31.28 27.61
CA LYS A 54 -2.90 32.16 27.87
C LYS A 54 -1.55 31.49 27.60
N SER A 55 -1.53 30.19 27.32
CA SER A 55 -0.33 29.39 27.09
C SER A 55 -0.49 28.49 25.86
N PRO A 56 -0.67 29.08 24.66
CA PRO A 56 -0.84 28.34 23.40
C PRO A 56 0.28 27.32 23.15
N SER A 57 1.52 27.68 23.45
CA SER A 57 2.68 26.78 23.36
C SER A 57 2.52 25.51 24.21
N THR A 58 1.97 25.61 25.42
CA THR A 58 1.69 24.45 26.28
C THR A 58 0.53 23.62 25.76
N ALA A 59 -0.54 24.26 25.26
CA ALA A 59 -1.66 23.58 24.62
C ALA A 59 -1.19 22.72 23.43
N MET A 60 -0.35 23.30 22.57
CA MET A 60 0.24 22.62 21.43
C MET A 60 1.18 21.49 21.87
N PHE A 61 2.03 21.73 22.88
CA PHE A 61 2.89 20.69 23.41
C PHE A 61 2.09 19.48 23.90
N LEU A 62 1.00 19.67 24.65
CA LEU A 62 0.13 18.59 25.11
C LEU A 62 -0.57 17.89 23.95
N PHE A 63 -1.07 18.65 22.98
CA PHE A 63 -1.69 18.10 21.77
C PHE A 63 -0.70 17.23 20.97
N TRP A 64 0.51 17.74 20.75
CA TRP A 64 1.61 17.01 20.13
C TRP A 64 2.06 15.80 20.97
N TRP A 65 1.99 15.90 22.30
CA TRP A 65 2.30 14.80 23.20
C TRP A 65 1.32 13.63 23.01
N LEU A 66 0.04 13.93 22.80
CA LEU A 66 -1.05 12.98 22.62
C LEU A 66 -1.12 12.33 21.23
N LYS A 67 -0.29 12.75 20.26
CA LYS A 67 -0.21 12.13 18.91
C LYS A 67 -0.27 10.58 18.91
N PRO A 68 0.54 9.84 19.72
CA PRO A 68 0.47 8.38 19.74
C PRO A 68 -0.91 7.79 20.09
N ALA A 69 -1.75 8.53 20.82
CA ALA A 69 -3.12 8.11 21.13
C ALA A 69 -4.04 8.21 19.91
N PHE A 70 -3.84 9.25 19.09
CA PHE A 70 -4.67 9.52 17.91
C PHE A 70 -4.34 8.57 16.75
N ASP A 71 -3.06 8.24 16.55
CA ASP A 71 -2.59 7.30 15.52
C ASP A 71 -3.26 5.92 15.54
N ARG A 72 -3.79 5.51 16.70
CA ARG A 72 -4.38 4.18 16.88
C ARG A 72 -5.62 4.00 16.02
N LEU A 73 -6.36 5.09 15.78
CA LEU A 73 -7.60 5.03 15.03
C LEU A 73 -7.38 4.76 13.53
N PRO A 74 -6.54 5.51 12.80
CA PRO A 74 -6.20 5.19 11.41
C PRO A 74 -5.73 3.75 11.22
N LEU A 75 -4.90 3.24 12.14
CA LEU A 75 -4.41 1.87 12.07
C LEU A 75 -5.54 0.83 12.18
N TYR A 76 -6.48 1.05 13.09
CA TYR A 76 -7.66 0.18 13.23
C TYR A 76 -8.49 0.17 11.94
N ILE A 77 -8.78 1.35 11.38
CA ILE A 77 -9.55 1.47 10.14
C ILE A 77 -8.85 0.73 9.00
N LEU A 78 -7.56 0.98 8.78
CA LEU A 78 -6.77 0.33 7.73
C LEU A 78 -6.69 -1.18 7.90
N SER A 79 -6.60 -1.68 9.14
CA SER A 79 -6.57 -3.12 9.41
C SER A 79 -7.86 -3.83 9.01
N LYS A 80 -8.99 -3.11 9.05
CA LYS A 80 -10.32 -3.62 8.68
C LYS A 80 -10.62 -3.46 7.20
N THR A 81 -10.28 -2.31 6.62
CA THR A 81 -10.47 -2.06 5.19
C THR A 81 -9.61 -2.96 4.32
N LEU A 82 -8.43 -3.39 4.80
CA LEU A 82 -7.57 -4.35 4.11
C LEU A 82 -8.29 -5.67 3.77
N PHE A 83 -9.28 -6.08 4.58
CA PHE A 83 -10.05 -7.32 4.38
C PHE A 83 -11.48 -7.07 3.87
N GLY A 84 -11.74 -5.89 3.30
CA GLY A 84 -13.04 -5.55 2.72
C GLY A 84 -14.14 -5.14 3.72
N GLU A 85 -13.87 -5.19 5.03
CA GLU A 85 -14.81 -4.80 6.10
C GLU A 85 -14.60 -3.34 6.51
N ALA A 86 -14.86 -2.37 5.63
CA ALA A 86 -14.66 -0.96 5.96
C ALA A 86 -15.63 -0.50 7.08
N PRO A 87 -15.15 -0.09 8.27
CA PRO A 87 -16.01 0.37 9.34
C PRO A 87 -16.64 1.72 8.98
N SER A 88 -17.87 1.95 9.40
CA SER A 88 -18.47 3.29 9.32
C SER A 88 -17.77 4.27 10.28
N LEU A 89 -17.85 5.58 9.98
CA LEU A 89 -17.26 6.64 10.81
C LEU A 89 -17.67 6.52 12.29
N LYS A 90 -18.95 6.26 12.55
CA LYS A 90 -19.51 6.09 13.89
C LYS A 90 -18.94 4.86 14.61
N GLN A 91 -18.79 3.74 13.91
CA GLN A 91 -18.20 2.53 14.48
C GLN A 91 -16.72 2.74 14.82
N ALA A 92 -15.95 3.38 13.93
CA ALA A 92 -14.54 3.65 14.16
C ALA A 92 -14.32 4.50 15.43
N ILE A 93 -15.07 5.58 15.59
CA ILE A 93 -14.95 6.48 16.75
C ILE A 93 -15.39 5.79 18.04
N ARG A 94 -16.44 4.97 18.00
CA ARG A 94 -16.92 4.21 19.16
C ARG A 94 -15.87 3.21 19.69
N GLU A 95 -15.05 2.65 18.80
CA GLU A 95 -13.99 1.72 19.19
C GLU A 95 -12.73 2.42 19.72
N TRP A 96 -12.54 3.72 19.46
CA TRP A 96 -11.33 4.45 19.86
C TRP A 96 -10.96 4.33 21.36
N PRO A 97 -11.88 4.47 22.33
CA PRO A 97 -11.53 4.33 23.74
C PRO A 97 -11.01 2.94 24.11
N ARG A 98 -11.41 1.90 23.37
CA ARG A 98 -10.89 0.53 23.58
C ARG A 98 -9.48 0.39 23.02
N LEU A 99 -9.18 1.05 21.89
CA LEU A 99 -7.84 1.05 21.30
C LEU A 99 -6.80 1.72 22.21
N LEU A 100 -7.22 2.67 23.04
CA LEU A 100 -6.37 3.32 24.03
C LEU A 100 -5.96 2.40 25.19
N LYS A 101 -6.65 1.27 25.39
CA LYS A 101 -6.32 0.31 26.45
C LYS A 101 -5.09 -0.50 26.04
N GLY A 102 -4.14 -0.62 26.98
CA GLY A 102 -2.91 -1.38 26.78
C GLY A 102 -1.80 -0.55 26.13
N GLN A 103 -0.63 -0.52 26.77
CA GLN A 103 0.60 0.12 26.30
C GLN A 103 0.53 1.63 25.95
N LEU A 104 -0.57 2.33 26.25
CA LEU A 104 -0.69 3.79 26.03
C LEU A 104 0.34 4.57 26.82
N LEU A 105 0.47 4.29 28.12
CA LEU A 105 1.46 4.96 28.97
C LEU A 105 2.87 4.79 28.40
N ALA A 106 3.26 3.57 28.05
CA ALA A 106 4.56 3.30 27.42
C ALA A 106 4.72 4.02 26.06
N SER A 107 3.65 4.17 25.28
CA SER A 107 3.67 4.91 24.01
C SER A 107 3.79 6.44 24.18
N LEU A 108 3.29 6.97 25.29
CA LEU A 108 3.35 8.39 25.61
C LEU A 108 4.65 8.79 26.31
N THR A 109 5.30 7.90 27.06
CA THR A 109 6.52 8.21 27.83
C THR A 109 7.79 7.91 27.03
N TRP A 110 8.35 6.72 27.15
CA TRP A 110 9.68 6.38 26.63
C TRP A 110 9.68 5.91 25.17
N ARG A 111 8.59 5.29 24.68
CA ARG A 111 8.52 4.85 23.26
C ARG A 111 8.18 5.99 22.30
N ARG A 112 7.86 7.16 22.84
CA ARG A 112 7.48 8.35 22.09
C ARG A 112 8.61 8.86 21.18
N LEU A 113 9.85 8.72 21.62
CA LEU A 113 11.05 9.13 20.89
C LEU A 113 11.50 8.12 19.82
N SER A 114 10.72 7.05 19.59
CA SER A 114 11.05 6.07 18.55
C SER A 114 10.73 6.61 17.16
N LEU A 115 11.78 6.77 16.35
CA LEU A 115 11.66 7.12 14.92
C LEU A 115 10.98 6.05 14.06
N SER A 116 10.62 4.89 14.62
CA SER A 116 9.94 3.81 13.89
C SER A 116 8.53 3.54 14.43
N ARG A 117 7.90 4.54 15.09
CA ARG A 117 6.61 4.41 15.78
C ARG A 117 5.53 3.77 14.90
N SER A 118 5.25 4.36 13.73
CA SER A 118 4.17 3.89 12.84
C SER A 118 4.36 2.45 12.36
N PHE A 119 5.62 2.02 12.18
CA PHE A 119 5.95 0.64 11.79
C PHE A 119 5.81 -0.38 12.94
N VAL A 120 6.11 0.04 14.17
CA VAL A 120 6.13 -0.84 15.35
C VAL A 120 4.75 -0.97 15.99
N MET A 121 3.91 0.03 15.82
CA MET A 121 2.58 0.14 16.40
C MET A 121 1.63 -1.05 16.11
N PRO A 122 1.60 -1.64 14.90
CA PRO A 122 0.76 -2.80 14.61
C PRO A 122 1.06 -4.03 15.47
N VAL A 123 2.29 -4.21 15.92
CA VAL A 123 2.65 -5.33 16.81
C VAL A 123 1.95 -5.22 18.17
N SER A 124 1.87 -4.00 18.72
CA SER A 124 1.16 -3.79 19.98
C SER A 124 -0.36 -3.80 19.80
N GLN A 125 -0.88 -3.21 18.72
CA GLN A 125 -2.32 -3.00 18.57
C GLN A 125 -3.06 -4.16 17.90
N LEU A 126 -2.44 -4.82 16.90
CA LEU A 126 -3.07 -5.89 16.13
C LEU A 126 -2.62 -7.28 16.59
N GLU A 127 -1.33 -7.45 16.93
CA GLU A 127 -0.84 -8.74 17.44
C GLU A 127 -1.06 -8.90 18.97
N GLY A 128 -1.30 -7.79 19.68
CA GLY A 128 -1.54 -7.82 21.13
C GLY A 128 -0.34 -8.31 21.95
N LEU A 129 0.88 -8.19 21.42
CA LEU A 129 2.09 -8.68 22.08
C LEU A 129 2.68 -7.65 23.04
N ASP A 130 3.07 -8.13 24.23
CA ASP A 130 3.66 -7.35 25.32
C ASP A 130 5.02 -7.93 25.76
N GLY A 131 5.76 -7.18 26.58
CA GLY A 131 7.00 -7.65 27.24
C GLY A 131 8.07 -8.21 26.29
N GLU A 132 8.65 -9.35 26.68
CA GLU A 132 9.69 -10.05 25.92
C GLU A 132 9.22 -10.56 24.56
N ALA A 133 7.99 -11.08 24.48
CA ALA A 133 7.43 -11.60 23.23
C ALA A 133 7.39 -10.50 22.16
N ARG A 134 6.97 -9.29 22.57
CA ARG A 134 7.01 -8.10 21.72
C ARG A 134 8.44 -7.75 21.30
N GLN A 135 9.41 -7.77 22.20
CA GLN A 135 10.80 -7.42 21.87
C GLN A 135 11.42 -8.40 20.87
N LYS A 136 11.22 -9.71 21.07
CA LYS A 136 11.67 -10.76 20.12
C LYS A 136 11.05 -10.54 18.75
N ARG A 137 9.73 -10.29 18.70
CA ARG A 137 9.00 -10.01 17.45
C ARG A 137 9.54 -8.77 16.75
N LEU A 138 9.78 -7.69 17.47
CA LEU A 138 10.33 -6.46 16.90
C LEU A 138 11.76 -6.62 16.40
N GLY A 139 12.59 -7.40 17.10
CA GLY A 139 13.94 -7.74 16.64
C GLY A 139 13.93 -8.34 15.25
N VAL A 140 13.04 -9.30 14.98
CA VAL A 140 12.91 -9.94 13.65
C VAL A 140 12.31 -8.99 12.61
N LEU A 141 11.30 -8.20 12.98
CA LEU A 141 10.65 -7.26 12.06
C LEU A 141 11.59 -6.14 11.59
N GLN A 142 12.40 -5.60 12.50
CA GLN A 142 13.23 -4.41 12.27
C GLN A 142 14.51 -4.67 11.45
N GLN A 143 15.02 -5.89 11.38
CA GLN A 143 16.31 -6.21 10.72
C GLN A 143 16.50 -5.64 9.31
N ARG A 144 15.45 -5.57 8.48
CA ARG A 144 15.54 -5.02 7.10
C ARG A 144 14.82 -3.70 6.86
N ASN A 145 13.73 -3.41 7.59
CA ASN A 145 12.88 -2.24 7.31
C ASN A 145 12.99 -1.10 8.34
N ALA A 146 13.82 -1.26 9.39
CA ALA A 146 13.98 -0.20 10.39
C ALA A 146 14.51 1.12 9.79
N GLY A 147 15.42 1.04 8.81
CA GLY A 147 15.94 2.22 8.13
C GLY A 147 14.83 3.02 7.40
N ALA A 148 14.00 2.33 6.63
CA ALA A 148 12.89 2.95 5.91
C ALA A 148 11.85 3.58 6.87
N ALA A 149 11.51 2.88 7.96
CA ALA A 149 10.61 3.41 8.98
C ALA A 149 11.16 4.67 9.67
N ARG A 150 12.48 4.73 9.93
CA ARG A 150 13.14 5.92 10.48
C ARG A 150 13.11 7.09 9.50
N TRP A 151 13.42 6.83 8.23
CA TRP A 151 13.36 7.83 7.18
C TRP A 151 11.94 8.37 6.96
N LEU A 152 10.91 7.51 7.08
CA LEU A 152 9.51 7.95 7.05
C LEU A 152 9.23 9.05 8.08
N THR A 153 9.69 8.84 9.33
CA THR A 153 9.49 9.83 10.41
C THR A 153 10.33 11.07 10.19
N ILE A 154 11.60 10.94 9.77
CA ILE A 154 12.46 12.09 9.51
C ILE A 154 11.88 12.96 8.38
N LEU A 155 11.55 12.35 7.24
CA LEU A 155 10.94 13.06 6.11
C LEU A 155 9.58 13.65 6.50
N GLY A 156 8.78 12.92 7.26
CA GLY A 156 7.50 13.40 7.74
C GLY A 156 7.59 14.64 8.61
N VAL A 157 8.54 14.68 9.55
CA VAL A 157 8.76 15.87 10.39
C VAL A 157 9.18 17.07 9.54
N HIS A 158 10.07 16.89 8.56
CA HIS A 158 10.47 17.99 7.68
C HIS A 158 9.33 18.45 6.77
N LEU A 159 8.49 17.53 6.32
CA LEU A 159 7.29 17.86 5.55
C LEU A 159 6.28 18.64 6.40
N GLU A 160 6.04 18.21 7.65
CA GLU A 160 5.19 18.93 8.61
C GLU A 160 5.69 20.37 8.81
N ILE A 161 7.00 20.53 9.06
CA ILE A 161 7.64 21.85 9.24
C ILE A 161 7.50 22.70 7.97
N GLY A 162 7.80 22.13 6.80
CA GLY A 162 7.70 22.83 5.53
C GLY A 162 6.27 23.27 5.19
N LEU A 163 5.28 22.40 5.42
CA LEU A 163 3.87 22.74 5.25
C LEU A 163 3.43 23.83 6.23
N TRP A 164 3.90 23.77 7.47
CA TRP A 164 3.59 24.78 8.49
C TRP A 164 4.17 26.15 8.12
N PHE A 165 5.45 26.21 7.74
CA PHE A 165 6.06 27.45 7.23
C PHE A 165 5.35 27.93 5.96
N GLY A 166 4.91 27.02 5.09
CA GLY A 166 4.10 27.36 3.91
C GLY A 166 2.78 28.03 4.28
N CYS A 167 2.06 27.51 5.28
CA CYS A 167 0.84 28.14 5.80
C CYS A 167 1.11 29.52 6.41
N MET A 168 2.20 29.68 7.17
CA MET A 168 2.63 30.97 7.71
C MET A 168 2.99 31.98 6.61
N ALA A 169 3.75 31.56 5.60
CA ALA A 169 4.12 32.40 4.47
C ALA A 169 2.90 32.82 3.64
N LEU A 170 1.96 31.90 3.43
CA LEU A 170 0.69 32.20 2.78
C LEU A 170 -0.14 33.20 3.59
N PHE A 171 -0.22 33.03 4.90
CA PHE A 171 -0.88 34.00 5.78
C PHE A 171 -0.22 35.38 5.69
N TYR A 172 1.11 35.43 5.73
CA TYR A 172 1.86 36.67 5.58
C TYR A 172 1.58 37.38 4.25
N LEU A 173 1.43 36.64 3.15
CA LEU A 173 1.09 37.22 1.84
C LEU A 173 -0.30 37.90 1.80
N PHE A 174 -1.21 37.53 2.70
CA PHE A 174 -2.52 38.18 2.83
C PHE A 174 -2.49 39.45 3.69
N ILE A 175 -1.37 39.78 4.32
CA ILE A 175 -1.22 41.00 5.12
C ILE A 175 -1.02 42.19 4.14
N PRO A 176 -1.86 43.24 4.20
CA PRO A 176 -1.67 44.43 3.38
C PRO A 176 -0.37 45.17 3.71
N GLN A 177 0.30 45.73 2.70
CA GLN A 177 1.57 46.46 2.86
C GLN A 177 1.50 47.64 3.84
N GLN A 178 0.32 48.22 4.06
CA GLN A 178 0.12 49.29 5.04
C GLN A 178 0.26 48.81 6.49
N LEU A 179 0.01 47.53 6.77
CA LEU A 179 0.21 46.91 8.09
C LEU A 179 1.63 46.35 8.27
N GLU A 180 2.38 46.11 7.19
CA GLU A 180 3.73 45.53 7.27
C GLU A 180 4.75 46.47 7.95
N LEU A 181 4.58 47.79 7.83
CA LEU A 181 5.51 48.77 8.43
C LEU A 181 5.55 48.71 9.97
N ASP A 182 4.47 48.27 10.60
CA ASP A 182 4.37 48.10 12.06
C ASP A 182 4.71 46.66 12.51
N TRP A 183 4.83 45.71 11.57
CA TRP A 183 4.97 44.29 11.85
C TRP A 183 6.43 43.85 11.94
N ASP A 184 7.10 44.24 13.03
CA ASP A 184 8.48 43.85 13.29
C ASP A 184 8.56 42.43 13.89
N TRP A 185 9.02 41.44 13.12
CA TRP A 185 9.09 40.03 13.53
C TRP A 185 9.90 39.80 14.81
N GLN A 186 10.91 40.63 15.07
CA GLN A 186 11.69 40.56 16.31
C GLN A 186 10.85 41.00 17.51
N ARG A 187 10.02 42.03 17.35
CA ARG A 187 9.10 42.47 18.41
C ARG A 187 8.03 41.42 18.65
N LEU A 188 7.48 40.81 17.61
CA LEU A 188 6.43 39.79 17.75
C LEU A 188 6.92 38.49 18.41
N ALA A 189 8.16 38.09 18.14
CA ALA A 189 8.78 36.92 18.76
C ALA A 189 9.19 37.16 20.24
N LEU A 190 9.45 38.41 20.61
CA LEU A 190 9.85 38.80 21.98
C LEU A 190 8.68 39.40 22.80
N ALA A 191 7.61 39.83 22.14
CA ALA A 191 6.45 40.42 22.78
C ALA A 191 5.57 39.32 23.35
N THR A 192 5.59 39.21 24.67
CA THR A 192 4.62 38.46 25.48
C THR A 192 3.25 39.17 25.55
N SER A 193 2.97 40.09 24.62
CA SER A 193 1.77 40.91 24.58
C SER A 193 0.58 40.14 24.00
N SER A 194 -0.63 40.66 24.22
CA SER A 194 -1.88 40.10 23.68
C SER A 194 -1.90 39.98 22.15
N GLU A 195 -1.08 40.76 21.45
CA GLU A 195 -0.94 40.75 19.99
C GLU A 195 -0.11 39.55 19.48
N GLY A 196 0.80 38.99 20.27
CA GLY A 196 1.51 37.75 19.91
C GLY A 196 0.65 36.49 20.10
N LEU A 197 -0.27 36.51 21.08
CA LEU A 197 -1.06 35.34 21.47
C LEU A 197 -1.97 34.80 20.36
N TRP A 198 -2.66 35.68 19.62
CA TRP A 198 -3.56 35.23 18.55
C TRP A 198 -2.78 34.59 17.39
N LEU A 199 -1.57 35.08 17.11
CA LEU A 199 -0.72 34.53 16.07
C LEU A 199 -0.19 33.15 16.46
N GLU A 200 0.20 32.94 17.71
CA GLU A 200 0.53 31.61 18.23
C GLU A 200 -0.65 30.64 18.10
N HIS A 201 -1.87 31.08 18.45
CA HIS A 201 -3.08 30.28 18.27
C HIS A 201 -3.36 29.95 16.81
N LEU A 202 -3.12 30.89 15.89
CA LEU A 202 -3.27 30.68 14.46
C LEU A 202 -2.22 29.68 13.94
N GLY A 203 -0.95 29.84 14.31
CA GLY A 203 0.11 28.90 14.00
C GLY A 203 -0.20 27.49 14.51
N ASN A 204 -0.76 27.40 15.71
CA ASN A 204 -1.22 26.15 16.29
C ASN A 204 -2.38 25.52 15.51
N ALA A 205 -3.35 26.33 15.08
CA ALA A 205 -4.47 25.87 14.28
C ALA A 205 -4.01 25.31 12.93
N PHE A 206 -3.08 25.98 12.24
CA PHE A 206 -2.51 25.45 11.00
C PHE A 206 -1.78 24.12 11.21
N TYR A 207 -0.98 24.01 12.27
CA TYR A 207 -0.32 22.76 12.59
C TYR A 207 -1.34 21.64 12.84
N ALA A 208 -2.39 21.88 13.62
CA ALA A 208 -3.45 20.91 13.86
C ALA A 208 -4.13 20.46 12.55
N LEU A 209 -4.40 21.37 11.62
CA LEU A 209 -4.96 21.07 10.30
C LEU A 209 -4.00 20.24 9.43
N ILE A 210 -2.71 20.54 9.45
CA ILE A 210 -1.69 19.76 8.73
C ILE A 210 -1.68 18.31 9.23
N LEU A 211 -1.81 18.11 10.54
CA LEU A 211 -1.83 16.77 11.12
C LEU A 211 -3.08 15.97 10.74
N VAL A 212 -4.25 16.60 10.58
CA VAL A 212 -5.46 15.94 10.06
C VAL A 212 -5.19 15.26 8.73
N PHE A 213 -4.40 15.90 7.88
CA PHE A 213 -4.02 15.37 6.58
C PHE A 213 -2.86 14.38 6.66
N TRP A 214 -1.79 14.74 7.37
CA TRP A 214 -0.51 14.03 7.33
C TRP A 214 -0.46 12.78 8.21
N GLU A 215 -0.99 12.82 9.43
CA GLU A 215 -0.89 11.70 10.38
C GLU A 215 -1.53 10.40 9.87
N PRO A 216 -2.73 10.42 9.24
CA PRO A 216 -3.29 9.19 8.68
C PRO A 216 -2.43 8.60 7.56
N ILE A 217 -1.76 9.43 6.74
CA ILE A 217 -0.84 8.99 5.70
C ILE A 217 0.41 8.37 6.33
N TYR A 218 0.98 9.03 7.35
CA TYR A 218 2.13 8.52 8.11
C TYR A 218 1.86 7.14 8.73
N VAL A 219 0.69 6.96 9.34
CA VAL A 219 0.27 5.67 9.91
C VAL A 219 0.06 4.62 8.82
N ALA A 220 -0.53 4.98 7.68
CA ALA A 220 -0.74 4.05 6.56
C ALA A 220 0.58 3.53 5.97
N CYS A 221 1.56 4.42 5.78
CA CYS A 221 2.90 4.05 5.34
C CYS A 221 3.59 3.10 6.32
N GLY A 222 3.50 3.37 7.62
CA GLY A 222 4.05 2.49 8.67
C GLY A 222 3.36 1.12 8.71
N PHE A 223 2.04 1.09 8.58
CA PHE A 223 1.26 -0.15 8.52
C PHE A 223 1.61 -0.99 7.29
N SER A 224 1.77 -0.38 6.12
CA SER A 224 2.16 -1.08 4.90
C SER A 224 3.58 -1.66 4.99
N LEU A 225 4.54 -0.93 5.60
CA LEU A 225 5.87 -1.48 5.90
C LEU A 225 5.79 -2.72 6.80
N TYR A 226 4.89 -2.71 7.79
CA TYR A 226 4.61 -3.84 8.67
C TYR A 226 4.03 -5.03 7.88
N LEU A 227 3.00 -4.83 7.06
CA LEU A 227 2.41 -5.87 6.21
C LEU A 227 3.43 -6.48 5.26
N ASN A 228 4.31 -5.67 4.67
CA ASN A 228 5.35 -6.17 3.78
C ASN A 228 6.33 -7.09 4.51
N ARG A 229 6.76 -6.73 5.74
CA ARG A 229 7.62 -7.63 6.55
C ARG A 229 6.90 -8.90 6.95
N ARG A 230 5.62 -8.80 7.31
CA ARG A 230 4.81 -9.95 7.67
C ARG A 230 4.64 -10.90 6.49
N THR A 231 4.40 -10.37 5.29
CA THR A 231 4.33 -11.13 4.04
C THR A 231 5.59 -11.95 3.81
N VAL A 232 6.77 -11.35 3.98
CA VAL A 232 8.06 -12.02 3.76
C VAL A 232 8.40 -13.02 4.88
N LEU A 233 8.14 -12.68 6.14
CA LEU A 233 8.53 -13.51 7.30
C LEU A 233 7.59 -14.69 7.52
N GLU A 234 6.29 -14.49 7.32
CA GLU A 234 5.26 -15.51 7.48
C GLU A 234 4.95 -16.22 6.16
N ALA A 235 5.68 -15.89 5.09
CA ALA A 235 5.54 -16.48 3.76
C ALA A 235 4.09 -16.45 3.24
N TRP A 236 3.35 -15.37 3.53
CA TRP A 236 1.95 -15.24 3.09
C TRP A 236 1.81 -15.29 1.57
N ASP A 237 2.83 -14.81 0.86
CA ASP A 237 2.91 -14.91 -0.60
C ASP A 237 3.03 -16.37 -1.06
N LEU A 238 3.93 -17.15 -0.45
CA LEU A 238 4.11 -18.57 -0.76
C LEU A 238 2.88 -19.38 -0.37
N GLU A 239 2.26 -19.11 0.79
CA GLU A 239 1.04 -19.80 1.21
C GLU A 239 -0.08 -19.62 0.18
N LEU A 240 -0.30 -18.38 -0.30
CA LEU A 240 -1.31 -18.09 -1.30
C LEU A 240 -1.00 -18.75 -2.65
N VAL A 241 0.27 -18.83 -3.04
CA VAL A 241 0.68 -19.54 -4.26
C VAL A 241 0.46 -21.04 -4.12
N PHE A 242 0.86 -21.66 -3.00
CA PHE A 242 0.63 -23.08 -2.75
C PHE A 242 -0.86 -23.42 -2.64
N ARG A 243 -1.69 -22.56 -2.05
CA ARG A 243 -3.15 -22.75 -2.03
C ARG A 243 -3.74 -22.71 -3.44
N ARG A 244 -3.32 -21.76 -4.27
CA ARG A 244 -3.73 -21.68 -5.68
C ARG A 244 -3.25 -22.89 -6.48
N LEU A 245 -2.00 -23.31 -6.25
CA LEU A 245 -1.44 -24.51 -6.88
C LEU A 245 -2.22 -25.75 -6.46
N ARG A 246 -2.52 -25.91 -5.17
CA ARG A 246 -3.37 -26.99 -4.65
C ARG A 246 -4.76 -27.00 -5.29
N GLN A 247 -5.41 -25.84 -5.44
CA GLN A 247 -6.71 -25.76 -6.11
C GLN A 247 -6.62 -26.22 -7.57
N ARG A 248 -5.62 -25.74 -8.31
CA ARG A 248 -5.38 -26.17 -9.71
C ARG A 248 -5.01 -27.65 -9.82
N LEU A 249 -4.21 -28.17 -8.88
CA LEU A 249 -3.84 -29.57 -8.87
C LEU A 249 -5.00 -30.44 -8.42
N SER A 250 -5.87 -29.99 -7.52
CA SER A 250 -7.00 -30.79 -7.01
C SER A 250 -8.01 -31.14 -8.11
N SER A 251 -8.17 -30.28 -9.12
CA SER A 251 -9.00 -30.60 -10.29
C SER A 251 -8.35 -31.62 -11.24
N VAL A 252 -7.02 -31.78 -11.19
CA VAL A 252 -6.26 -32.71 -12.05
C VAL A 252 -5.83 -33.97 -11.29
N ALA A 253 -5.83 -33.93 -9.95
CA ALA A 253 -5.45 -35.01 -9.06
C ALA A 253 -6.19 -36.33 -9.30
N PRO A 254 -7.53 -36.37 -9.49
CA PRO A 254 -8.21 -37.64 -9.78
C PRO A 254 -7.79 -38.21 -11.14
N LEU A 255 -7.50 -37.35 -12.12
CA LEU A 255 -7.04 -37.78 -13.45
C LEU A 255 -5.59 -38.28 -13.41
N LEU A 256 -4.72 -37.61 -12.65
CA LEU A 256 -3.35 -38.08 -12.41
C LEU A 256 -3.30 -39.38 -11.61
N LEU A 257 -4.18 -39.55 -10.62
CA LEU A 257 -4.33 -40.81 -9.87
C LEU A 257 -4.89 -41.93 -10.76
N LEU A 258 -5.83 -41.62 -11.66
CA LEU A 258 -6.35 -42.59 -12.61
C LEU A 258 -5.28 -43.00 -13.62
N VAL A 259 -4.52 -42.04 -14.16
CA VAL A 259 -3.42 -42.31 -15.12
C VAL A 259 -2.27 -43.04 -14.45
N SER A 260 -1.90 -42.70 -13.22
CA SER A 260 -0.87 -43.44 -12.48
C SER A 260 -1.34 -44.84 -12.10
N ALA A 261 -2.61 -45.01 -11.72
CA ALA A 261 -3.21 -46.32 -11.52
C ALA A 261 -3.23 -47.13 -12.84
N LEU A 262 -3.54 -46.51 -13.97
CA LEU A 262 -3.50 -47.14 -15.30
C LEU A 262 -2.09 -47.54 -15.73
N MET A 263 -1.08 -46.74 -15.37
CA MET A 263 0.34 -47.03 -15.64
C MET A 263 0.92 -48.09 -14.70
N LEU A 264 0.27 -48.33 -13.56
CA LEU A 264 0.60 -49.42 -12.63
C LEU A 264 -0.14 -50.72 -12.97
N LEU A 265 -1.08 -50.72 -13.93
CA LEU A 265 -1.58 -51.97 -14.50
C LEU A 265 -0.44 -52.62 -15.29
N PRO A 266 -0.12 -53.91 -15.02
CA PRO A 266 1.00 -54.58 -15.64
C PRO A 266 0.66 -54.93 -17.09
N PHE A 267 0.86 -53.98 -18.01
CA PHE A 267 1.17 -54.34 -19.39
C PHE A 267 2.66 -54.66 -19.45
N SER A 268 3.00 -55.94 -19.26
CA SER A 268 4.35 -56.44 -19.44
C SER A 268 4.59 -56.73 -20.93
N PRO A 269 5.27 -55.87 -21.71
CA PRO A 269 6.02 -56.36 -22.85
C PRO A 269 7.20 -57.21 -22.33
N PRO A 270 7.56 -58.32 -22.98
CA PRO A 270 8.75 -59.08 -22.60
C PRO A 270 9.96 -58.16 -22.74
N ALA A 271 10.54 -57.78 -21.60
CA ALA A 271 11.77 -57.04 -21.56
C ALA A 271 12.89 -57.95 -22.09
N VAL A 272 13.36 -57.67 -23.31
CA VAL A 272 14.65 -58.15 -23.76
C VAL A 272 15.68 -57.44 -22.90
N ALA A 273 16.32 -58.21 -22.01
CA ALA A 273 17.46 -57.75 -21.25
C ALA A 273 18.59 -57.41 -22.23
N ASP A 274 18.85 -56.12 -22.42
CA ASP A 274 20.13 -55.69 -22.94
C ASP A 274 21.14 -55.84 -21.80
N ASP A 275 22.27 -56.48 -22.10
CA ASP A 275 23.28 -56.81 -21.10
C ASP A 275 23.69 -55.55 -20.35
N SER A 276 23.33 -55.53 -19.06
CA SER A 276 23.73 -54.49 -18.13
C SER A 276 25.26 -54.46 -18.07
N LYS A 277 25.87 -53.45 -18.71
CA LYS A 277 27.27 -53.11 -18.49
C LYS A 277 27.50 -53.02 -16.97
N PRO A 278 28.54 -53.65 -16.43
CA PRO A 278 28.73 -53.73 -14.99
C PRO A 278 28.76 -52.33 -14.41
N SER A 279 27.83 -52.07 -13.49
CA SER A 279 27.81 -50.87 -12.66
C SER A 279 29.16 -50.79 -11.95
N LYS A 280 30.00 -49.82 -12.33
CA LYS A 280 31.22 -49.50 -11.59
C LYS A 280 30.82 -49.24 -10.15
N GLU A 281 31.23 -50.11 -9.24
CA GLU A 281 31.14 -49.88 -7.81
C GLU A 281 31.93 -48.61 -7.48
N VAL A 282 31.21 -47.51 -7.28
CA VAL A 282 31.82 -46.27 -6.84
C VAL A 282 32.09 -46.42 -5.35
N SER A 283 33.35 -46.70 -5.00
CA SER A 283 33.77 -46.67 -3.60
C SER A 283 33.61 -45.26 -3.03
N THR A 284 33.22 -45.15 -1.76
CA THR A 284 33.00 -43.87 -1.07
C THR A 284 34.25 -42.97 -1.12
N GLN A 285 35.44 -43.57 -1.15
CA GLN A 285 36.71 -42.87 -1.29
C GLN A 285 36.92 -42.30 -2.70
N ALA A 286 36.58 -43.04 -3.75
CA ALA A 286 36.65 -42.56 -5.14
C ALA A 286 35.66 -41.40 -5.37
N ALA A 287 34.46 -41.47 -4.78
CA ALA A 287 33.49 -40.37 -4.81
C ALA A 287 34.00 -39.13 -4.05
N SER A 288 34.60 -39.31 -2.86
CA SER A 288 35.15 -38.17 -2.10
C SER A 288 36.28 -37.47 -2.85
N GLN A 289 37.15 -38.23 -3.52
CA GLN A 289 38.23 -37.69 -4.33
C GLN A 289 37.70 -36.93 -5.55
N SER A 290 36.73 -37.48 -6.28
CA SER A 290 36.14 -36.81 -7.45
C SER A 290 35.43 -35.51 -7.08
N ILE A 291 34.73 -35.47 -5.93
CA ILE A 291 34.09 -34.27 -5.41
C ILE A 291 35.13 -33.20 -5.07
N LYS A 292 36.24 -33.55 -4.42
CA LYS A 292 37.34 -32.60 -4.15
C LYS A 292 37.93 -32.04 -5.44
N THR A 293 38.20 -32.89 -6.42
CA THR A 293 38.72 -32.47 -7.73
C THR A 293 37.76 -31.55 -8.48
N LEU A 294 36.45 -31.74 -8.32
CA LEU A 294 35.43 -30.88 -8.93
C LEU A 294 35.29 -29.54 -8.20
N LEU A 295 35.44 -29.54 -6.87
CA LEU A 295 35.42 -28.34 -6.03
C LEU A 295 36.62 -27.41 -6.29
N ASP A 296 37.74 -27.97 -6.76
CA ASP A 296 38.94 -27.22 -7.13
C ASP A 296 38.88 -26.63 -8.55
N LYS A 297 37.85 -26.95 -9.34
CA LYS A 297 37.61 -26.33 -10.66
C LYS A 297 36.68 -25.11 -10.53
N PRO A 298 36.90 -24.03 -11.31
CA PRO A 298 35.93 -22.94 -11.40
C PRO A 298 34.59 -23.49 -11.92
N PRO A 299 33.42 -23.07 -11.38
CA PRO A 299 33.15 -21.82 -10.64
C PRO A 299 33.16 -21.92 -9.11
N PHE A 300 33.62 -23.02 -8.51
CA PHE A 300 33.40 -23.30 -7.07
C PHE A 300 34.36 -22.57 -6.10
N LYS A 301 35.47 -22.00 -6.60
CA LYS A 301 36.36 -21.11 -5.83
C LYS A 301 36.60 -19.80 -6.58
N ASN A 302 35.76 -18.80 -6.30
CA ASN A 302 36.01 -17.39 -6.64
C ASN A 302 36.29 -16.62 -5.35
N PRO A 303 37.55 -16.55 -4.87
CA PRO A 303 37.90 -15.58 -3.85
C PRO A 303 37.84 -14.18 -4.47
N GLU A 304 36.74 -13.45 -4.22
CA GLU A 304 36.63 -12.04 -4.60
C GLU A 304 37.24 -11.16 -3.50
N THR A 305 38.24 -10.38 -3.87
CA THR A 305 38.82 -9.36 -2.99
C THR A 305 37.88 -8.16 -2.95
N VAL A 306 37.07 -8.05 -1.89
CA VAL A 306 36.15 -6.92 -1.70
C VAL A 306 36.75 -5.90 -0.74
N THR A 307 37.05 -4.70 -1.23
CA THR A 307 37.54 -3.59 -0.41
C THR A 307 36.38 -2.99 0.38
N ARG A 308 36.42 -3.08 1.72
CA ARG A 308 35.43 -2.46 2.61
C ARG A 308 36.11 -1.46 3.53
N TYR A 309 35.51 -0.29 3.72
CA TYR A 309 35.89 0.63 4.79
C TYR A 309 35.65 -0.05 6.15
N ARG A 310 36.73 -0.36 6.85
CA ARG A 310 36.74 -0.85 8.23
C ARG A 310 37.21 0.31 9.11
N PHE A 311 36.34 0.81 9.99
CA PHE A 311 36.78 1.72 11.04
C PHE A 311 37.76 0.95 11.94
N GLY A 312 38.94 1.52 12.12
CA GLY A 312 40.11 0.86 12.72
C GLY A 312 39.84 0.29 14.10
N GLU A 313 40.56 -0.78 14.42
CA GLU A 313 40.55 -1.39 15.75
C GLU A 313 40.94 -0.36 16.82
N GLU A 314 40.22 -0.41 17.95
CA GLU A 314 40.49 0.40 19.12
C GLU A 314 41.93 0.18 19.58
N LYS A 315 42.71 1.27 19.63
CA LYS A 315 44.02 1.26 20.28
C LYS A 315 43.82 0.86 21.76
N PRO A 316 44.66 -0.03 22.31
CA PRO A 316 44.55 -0.40 23.70
C PRO A 316 44.72 0.82 24.60
N THR A 317 43.78 0.98 25.51
CA THR A 317 43.65 2.03 26.51
C THR A 317 44.96 2.26 27.24
N ALA A 318 45.58 3.43 27.00
CA ALA A 318 46.59 3.97 27.89
C ALA A 318 45.92 4.40 29.19
N LYS A 319 46.52 3.94 30.29
CA LYS A 319 46.08 4.09 31.69
C LYS A 319 45.53 5.48 32.02
N ASN A 320 44.33 5.47 32.60
CA ASN A 320 43.70 6.60 33.28
C ASN A 320 44.68 7.24 34.29
N LYS A 321 44.91 8.55 34.15
CA LYS A 321 45.28 9.41 35.28
C LYS A 321 44.06 10.20 35.72
N ALA A 322 43.98 10.36 37.03
CA ALA A 322 42.85 10.78 37.83
C ALA A 322 42.34 12.20 37.53
N HIS A 323 41.10 12.42 37.99
CA HIS A 323 40.37 13.67 38.14
C HIS A 323 41.25 14.91 38.43
N GLY A 324 40.98 15.99 37.70
CA GLY A 324 41.42 17.34 38.00
C GLY A 324 40.61 18.35 37.18
N GLU A 325 39.73 19.07 37.87
CA GLU A 325 39.14 20.39 37.59
C GLU A 325 38.98 20.85 36.13
N GLY A 326 37.73 21.07 35.74
CA GLY A 326 37.33 21.61 34.44
C GLY A 326 37.83 23.04 34.21
N LYS A 327 39.06 23.18 33.71
CA LYS A 327 39.50 24.34 32.95
C LYS A 327 39.70 23.92 31.50
N LEU A 328 39.03 24.63 30.60
CA LEU A 328 39.18 24.44 29.15
C LEU A 328 40.68 24.53 28.79
N PRO A 329 41.17 23.71 27.85
CA PRO A 329 42.56 23.77 27.40
C PRO A 329 42.91 25.17 26.90
N ALA A 330 44.12 25.67 27.20
CA ALA A 330 44.55 27.03 26.84
C ALA A 330 44.44 27.34 25.34
N TRP A 331 44.62 26.35 24.46
CA TRP A 331 44.44 26.51 23.01
C TRP A 331 42.97 26.73 22.61
N LEU A 332 42.03 26.22 23.40
CA LEU A 332 40.58 26.32 23.20
C LEU A 332 40.04 27.67 23.73
N GLN A 333 40.60 28.15 24.85
CA GLN A 333 40.37 29.53 25.31
C GLN A 333 40.94 30.56 24.33
N ALA A 334 42.17 30.35 23.82
CA ALA A 334 42.75 31.21 22.80
C ALA A 334 41.94 31.21 21.49
N LEU A 335 41.30 30.09 21.13
CA LEU A 335 40.38 30.05 19.98
C LEU A 335 39.09 30.82 20.23
N LEU A 336 38.50 30.73 21.42
CA LEU A 336 37.30 31.49 21.79
C LEU A 336 37.56 32.99 21.86
N ASP A 337 38.70 33.41 22.41
CA ASP A 337 39.08 34.82 22.50
C ASP A 337 39.40 35.40 21.12
N ASN A 338 39.98 34.60 20.23
CA ASN A 338 40.26 35.01 18.85
C ASN A 338 38.98 35.06 17.97
N LEU A 339 37.97 34.26 18.29
CA LEU A 339 36.62 34.32 17.69
C LEU A 339 35.83 35.59 18.08
N ASN A 340 36.22 36.26 19.18
CA ASN A 340 35.52 37.43 19.72
C ASN A 340 36.09 38.78 19.24
N SER A 341 37.09 38.78 18.35
CA SER A 341 37.69 40.00 17.81
C SER A 341 37.01 40.44 16.50
N ASN A 342 36.86 41.76 16.31
CA ASN A 342 36.12 42.41 15.21
C ASN A 342 36.58 42.04 13.78
N SER A 343 37.71 41.33 13.63
CA SER A 343 38.21 40.83 12.35
C SER A 343 37.39 39.65 11.78
N PHE A 344 36.57 38.97 12.58
CA PHE A 344 35.80 37.80 12.14
C PHE A 344 34.51 38.14 11.39
N LYS A 345 34.00 39.38 11.45
CA LYS A 345 32.76 39.77 10.74
C LYS A 345 32.87 39.65 9.23
N HIS A 346 34.01 40.03 8.65
CA HIS A 346 34.22 39.94 7.20
C HIS A 346 34.53 38.50 6.73
N VAL A 347 35.22 37.72 7.56
CA VAL A 347 35.51 36.30 7.29
C VAL A 347 34.24 35.44 7.43
N ALA A 348 33.41 35.70 8.43
CA ALA A 348 32.12 35.05 8.61
C ALA A 348 31.18 35.34 7.43
N LEU A 349 31.14 36.58 6.93
CA LEU A 349 30.33 36.95 5.76
C LEU A 349 30.83 36.23 4.49
N GLY A 350 32.14 36.13 4.30
CA GLY A 350 32.74 35.39 3.18
C GLY A 350 32.44 33.89 3.24
N LEU A 351 32.50 33.29 4.43
CA LEU A 351 32.16 31.88 4.64
C LEU A 351 30.66 31.63 4.46
N GLU A 352 29.82 32.54 4.93
CA GLU A 352 28.37 32.49 4.75
C GLU A 352 28.00 32.52 3.25
N VAL A 353 28.54 33.48 2.49
CA VAL A 353 28.32 33.56 1.04
C VAL A 353 28.82 32.31 0.33
N LEU A 354 29.98 31.78 0.72
CA LEU A 354 30.53 30.55 0.16
C LEU A 354 29.62 29.35 0.44
N LEU A 355 29.16 29.19 1.68
CA LEU A 355 28.26 28.10 2.08
C LEU A 355 26.90 28.20 1.39
N TRP A 356 26.31 29.39 1.30
CA TRP A 356 25.06 29.60 0.56
C TRP A 356 25.23 29.37 -0.94
N SER A 357 26.37 29.78 -1.52
CA SER A 357 26.68 29.53 -2.93
C SER A 357 26.86 28.04 -3.21
N LEU A 358 27.50 27.32 -2.29
CA LEU A 358 27.73 25.87 -2.40
C LEU A 358 26.44 25.09 -2.16
N LEU A 359 25.57 25.56 -1.25
CA LEU A 359 24.23 25.03 -1.03
C LEU A 359 23.34 25.26 -2.26
N ALA A 360 23.29 26.48 -2.78
CA ALA A 360 22.50 26.83 -3.95
C ALA A 360 23.00 26.09 -5.20
N GLY A 361 24.32 26.01 -5.39
CA GLY A 361 24.95 25.24 -6.44
C GLY A 361 24.65 23.75 -6.31
N GLY A 362 24.76 23.19 -5.10
CA GLY A 362 24.39 21.80 -4.81
C GLY A 362 22.92 21.52 -5.09
N LEU A 363 22.02 22.41 -4.68
CA LEU A 363 20.59 22.31 -4.94
C LEU A 363 20.29 22.39 -6.43
N ALA A 364 20.94 23.30 -7.16
CA ALA A 364 20.82 23.41 -8.61
C ALA A 364 21.32 22.13 -9.32
N LEU A 365 22.43 21.55 -8.85
CA LEU A 365 22.99 20.29 -9.36
C LEU A 365 22.04 19.12 -9.07
N LEU A 366 21.41 19.10 -7.89
CA LEU A 366 20.41 18.10 -7.50
C LEU A 366 19.16 18.22 -8.38
N VAL A 367 18.63 19.44 -8.53
CA VAL A 367 17.49 19.72 -9.44
C VAL A 367 17.83 19.34 -10.88
N TRP A 368 19.04 19.62 -11.35
CA TRP A 368 19.50 19.25 -12.69
C TRP A 368 19.68 17.74 -12.86
N ARG A 369 20.32 17.06 -11.90
CA ARG A 369 20.59 15.62 -11.92
C ARG A 369 19.32 14.78 -11.84
N TYR A 370 18.32 15.28 -11.11
CA TYR A 370 17.02 14.65 -10.93
C TYR A 370 15.92 15.34 -11.74
N ARG A 371 16.27 16.16 -12.75
CA ARG A 371 15.29 16.94 -13.54
C ARG A 371 14.24 16.07 -14.20
N ASP A 372 14.60 14.87 -14.66
CA ASP A 372 13.67 13.98 -15.37
C ASP A 372 12.71 13.31 -14.38
N TRP A 373 13.16 13.06 -13.15
CA TRP A 373 12.32 12.61 -12.04
C TRP A 373 11.44 13.77 -11.51
N LEU A 374 11.98 14.98 -11.35
CA LEU A 374 11.19 16.15 -10.96
C LEU A 374 10.13 16.51 -12.01
N ARG A 375 10.41 16.31 -13.31
CA ARG A 375 9.45 16.49 -14.40
C ARG A 375 8.26 15.52 -14.33
N THR A 376 8.41 14.34 -13.73
CA THR A 376 7.25 13.44 -13.53
C THR A 376 6.37 13.86 -12.36
N PHE A 377 6.89 14.57 -11.36
CA PHE A 377 6.12 15.13 -10.24
C PHE A 377 5.59 16.56 -10.47
N VAL A 378 6.31 17.37 -11.25
CA VAL A 378 6.01 18.78 -11.56
C VAL A 378 5.37 18.94 -12.95
N SER A 379 5.03 17.82 -13.62
CA SER A 379 4.19 17.90 -14.81
C SER A 379 2.88 18.58 -14.43
N ARG A 380 2.72 19.84 -14.88
CA ARG A 380 1.45 20.55 -14.98
C ARG A 380 0.41 19.52 -15.37
N GLN A 381 -0.66 19.43 -14.58
CA GLN A 381 -1.87 18.67 -14.90
C GLN A 381 -2.03 18.57 -16.41
N GLY A 382 -1.59 17.44 -16.99
CA GLY A 382 -1.87 17.16 -18.38
C GLY A 382 -3.39 17.25 -18.54
N PRO A 383 -3.90 17.71 -19.70
CA PRO A 383 -5.33 17.79 -19.93
C PRO A 383 -5.93 16.49 -19.43
N ARG A 384 -6.83 16.62 -18.46
CA ARG A 384 -7.52 15.53 -17.76
C ARG A 384 -7.90 14.52 -18.83
N LYS A 385 -7.14 13.43 -18.95
CA LYS A 385 -7.39 12.42 -19.99
C LYS A 385 -8.88 12.12 -19.87
N PRO A 386 -9.67 12.30 -20.94
CA PRO A 386 -11.06 11.88 -20.91
C PRO A 386 -11.02 10.43 -20.45
N ASN A 387 -11.77 10.16 -19.39
CA ASN A 387 -11.84 8.91 -18.66
C ASN A 387 -11.64 7.76 -19.66
N ALA A 388 -10.41 7.23 -19.76
CA ALA A 388 -10.12 6.20 -20.73
C ALA A 388 -11.07 5.07 -20.34
N ALA A 389 -12.02 4.77 -21.24
CA ALA A 389 -13.05 3.77 -20.99
C ALA A 389 -12.34 2.56 -20.40
N LYS A 390 -12.76 2.16 -19.18
CA LYS A 390 -12.15 1.03 -18.49
C LYS A 390 -12.08 -0.13 -19.50
N PRO A 391 -10.95 -0.86 -19.57
CA PRO A 391 -10.81 -1.93 -20.54
C PRO A 391 -12.02 -2.87 -20.36
N VAL A 392 -12.81 -2.98 -21.42
CA VAL A 392 -13.98 -3.84 -21.48
C VAL A 392 -13.51 -5.26 -21.15
N PRO A 393 -14.14 -5.97 -20.21
CA PRO A 393 -13.77 -7.35 -19.90
C PRO A 393 -13.91 -8.21 -21.16
N THR A 394 -12.80 -8.71 -21.67
CA THR A 394 -12.75 -9.58 -22.87
C THR A 394 -13.35 -10.95 -22.61
N GLN A 395 -13.44 -11.36 -21.33
CA GLN A 395 -14.03 -12.62 -20.89
C GLN A 395 -14.87 -12.43 -19.61
N LEU A 396 -16.07 -13.00 -19.59
CA LEU A 396 -16.97 -13.07 -18.43
C LEU A 396 -17.54 -14.49 -18.33
N PHE A 397 -17.50 -15.09 -17.15
CA PHE A 397 -17.95 -16.47 -16.91
C PHE A 397 -17.26 -17.55 -17.79
N GLY A 398 -16.03 -17.28 -18.24
CA GLY A 398 -15.30 -18.14 -19.18
C GLY A 398 -15.76 -18.05 -20.64
N LEU A 399 -16.69 -17.14 -20.94
CA LEU A 399 -17.18 -16.84 -22.29
C LEU A 399 -16.48 -15.59 -22.83
N GLU A 400 -16.04 -15.64 -24.08
CA GLU A 400 -15.43 -14.49 -24.78
C GLU A 400 -16.48 -13.49 -25.25
N LEU A 401 -16.36 -12.22 -24.85
CA LEU A 401 -17.36 -11.18 -25.15
C LEU A 401 -17.05 -10.34 -26.38
N GLY A 402 -16.00 -10.69 -27.14
CA GLY A 402 -15.62 -9.93 -28.33
C GLY A 402 -16.73 -9.95 -29.39
N THR A 403 -17.12 -8.78 -29.87
CA THR A 403 -18.11 -8.61 -30.96
C THR A 403 -17.72 -9.37 -32.23
N GLU A 404 -16.42 -9.56 -32.46
CA GLU A 404 -15.82 -10.36 -33.55
C GLU A 404 -16.18 -11.86 -33.50
N THR A 405 -16.58 -12.38 -32.33
CA THR A 405 -16.82 -13.82 -32.12
C THR A 405 -18.30 -14.23 -32.19
N LEU A 406 -19.20 -13.26 -32.41
CA LEU A 406 -20.64 -13.49 -32.45
C LEU A 406 -21.13 -13.58 -33.91
N PRO A 407 -21.98 -14.58 -34.26
CA PRO A 407 -22.61 -14.64 -35.59
C PRO A 407 -23.50 -13.41 -35.86
N ALA A 408 -23.62 -13.03 -37.13
CA ALA A 408 -24.49 -11.91 -37.55
C ALA A 408 -25.97 -12.13 -37.18
N ASP A 409 -26.45 -13.37 -37.21
CA ASP A 409 -27.78 -13.76 -36.72
C ASP A 409 -27.68 -14.80 -35.60
N ILE A 410 -27.72 -14.29 -34.37
CA ILE A 410 -27.64 -15.09 -33.14
C ILE A 410 -28.85 -16.02 -33.02
N ALA A 411 -30.08 -15.55 -33.27
CA ALA A 411 -31.29 -16.32 -33.04
C ALA A 411 -31.39 -17.54 -33.97
N SER A 412 -31.10 -17.35 -35.26
CA SER A 412 -31.14 -18.45 -36.23
C SER A 412 -30.02 -19.46 -36.00
N THR A 413 -28.85 -19.03 -35.53
CA THR A 413 -27.73 -19.92 -35.16
C THR A 413 -28.08 -20.76 -33.92
N VAL A 414 -28.71 -20.14 -32.91
CA VAL A 414 -29.18 -20.83 -31.70
C VAL A 414 -30.22 -21.90 -32.06
N GLU A 415 -31.14 -21.61 -32.99
CA GLU A 415 -32.15 -22.58 -33.42
C GLU A 415 -31.55 -23.84 -34.07
N GLN A 416 -30.50 -23.67 -34.88
CA GLN A 416 -29.80 -24.79 -35.51
C GLN A 416 -29.00 -25.61 -34.49
N LEU A 417 -28.32 -24.94 -33.56
CA LEU A 417 -27.49 -25.60 -32.54
C LEU A 417 -28.29 -26.25 -31.41
N TRP A 418 -29.54 -25.85 -31.19
CA TRP A 418 -30.32 -26.33 -30.05
C TRP A 418 -30.54 -27.86 -30.03
N SER A 419 -30.72 -28.46 -31.21
CA SER A 419 -30.99 -29.91 -31.35
C SER A 419 -29.75 -30.78 -31.18
N THR A 420 -28.58 -30.27 -31.57
CA THR A 420 -27.31 -31.02 -31.55
C THR A 420 -26.49 -30.71 -30.30
N GLN A 421 -26.44 -29.44 -29.89
CA GLN A 421 -25.59 -28.91 -28.82
C GLN A 421 -26.32 -27.84 -27.99
N PRO A 422 -27.29 -28.21 -27.14
CA PRO A 422 -28.13 -27.27 -26.40
C PRO A 422 -27.34 -26.35 -25.45
N ARG A 423 -26.18 -26.81 -24.96
CA ARG A 423 -25.29 -26.01 -24.11
C ARG A 423 -24.61 -24.88 -24.87
N GLU A 424 -24.15 -25.15 -26.08
CA GLU A 424 -23.53 -24.12 -26.93
C GLU A 424 -24.58 -23.12 -27.41
N ALA A 425 -25.79 -23.60 -27.75
CA ALA A 425 -26.90 -22.75 -28.14
C ALA A 425 -27.28 -21.74 -27.03
N LEU A 426 -27.49 -22.20 -25.79
CA LEU A 426 -27.77 -21.32 -24.66
C LEU A 426 -26.59 -20.42 -24.30
N GLY A 427 -25.36 -20.94 -24.36
CA GLY A 427 -24.15 -20.16 -24.09
C GLY A 427 -23.96 -19.04 -25.10
N LEU A 428 -24.27 -19.29 -26.37
CA LEU A 428 -24.21 -18.29 -27.44
C LEU A 428 -25.24 -17.18 -27.23
N LEU A 429 -26.47 -17.53 -26.84
CA LEU A 429 -27.52 -16.56 -26.52
C LEU A 429 -27.18 -15.71 -25.29
N TYR A 430 -26.64 -16.34 -24.23
CA TYR A 430 -26.21 -15.63 -23.01
C TYR A 430 -25.02 -14.69 -23.27
N ARG A 431 -24.05 -15.14 -24.07
CA ARG A 431 -22.91 -14.33 -24.51
C ARG A 431 -23.35 -13.15 -25.37
N GLY A 432 -24.33 -13.37 -26.26
CA GLY A 432 -24.99 -12.31 -27.01
C GLY A 432 -25.64 -11.27 -26.11
N LEU A 433 -26.39 -11.70 -25.08
CA LEU A 433 -27.00 -10.80 -24.11
C LEU A 433 -25.95 -9.96 -23.38
N LEU A 434 -24.88 -10.57 -22.86
CA LEU A 434 -23.82 -9.86 -22.16
C LEU A 434 -23.10 -8.85 -23.06
N SER A 435 -22.86 -9.20 -24.32
CA SER A 435 -22.26 -8.30 -25.32
C SER A 435 -23.16 -7.09 -25.58
N ARG A 436 -24.47 -7.30 -25.78
CA ARG A 436 -25.45 -6.22 -25.98
C ARG A 436 -25.61 -5.33 -24.75
N LEU A 437 -25.67 -5.91 -23.54
CA LEU A 437 -25.70 -5.14 -22.28
C LEU A 437 -24.47 -4.23 -22.14
N LEU A 438 -23.32 -4.73 -22.58
CA LEU A 438 -22.06 -4.00 -22.48
C LEU A 438 -21.94 -2.89 -23.54
N HIS A 439 -22.26 -3.20 -24.80
CA HIS A 439 -22.04 -2.29 -25.94
C HIS A 439 -23.23 -1.36 -26.22
N ASP A 440 -24.46 -1.85 -26.19
CA ASP A 440 -25.64 -1.08 -26.58
C ASP A 440 -26.21 -0.31 -25.38
N PHE A 441 -26.30 -0.97 -24.21
CA PHE A 441 -26.84 -0.36 -22.99
C PHE A 441 -25.77 0.33 -22.12
N ASN A 442 -24.50 0.30 -22.54
CA ASN A 442 -23.35 0.85 -21.79
C ASN A 442 -23.32 0.41 -20.31
N LEU A 443 -23.80 -0.80 -20.01
CA LEU A 443 -23.88 -1.30 -18.65
C LEU A 443 -22.45 -1.65 -18.17
N PRO A 444 -21.94 -1.03 -17.10
CA PRO A 444 -20.59 -1.27 -16.64
C PRO A 444 -20.51 -2.65 -15.98
N LEU A 445 -20.13 -3.68 -16.72
CA LEU A 445 -19.87 -5.03 -16.20
C LEU A 445 -18.41 -5.20 -15.78
N LYS A 446 -18.18 -5.91 -14.67
CA LYS A 446 -16.86 -6.26 -14.13
C LYS A 446 -16.66 -7.77 -14.23
N SER A 447 -15.41 -8.20 -14.40
CA SER A 447 -15.06 -9.63 -14.44
C SER A 447 -15.40 -10.41 -13.16
N ALA A 448 -15.62 -9.72 -12.03
CA ALA A 448 -16.00 -10.31 -10.76
C ALA A 448 -17.52 -10.33 -10.52
N ASP A 449 -18.33 -9.83 -11.45
CA ASP A 449 -19.78 -9.82 -11.29
C ASP A 449 -20.33 -11.25 -11.39
N THR A 450 -21.26 -11.60 -10.51
CA THR A 450 -22.04 -12.83 -10.62
C THR A 450 -23.25 -12.62 -11.53
N GLU A 451 -23.84 -13.70 -12.05
CA GLU A 451 -25.02 -13.62 -12.92
C GLU A 451 -26.20 -12.93 -12.22
N GLY A 452 -26.34 -13.12 -10.90
CA GLY A 452 -27.33 -12.39 -10.09
C GLY A 452 -27.06 -10.89 -9.98
N GLN A 453 -25.78 -10.48 -9.89
CA GLN A 453 -25.40 -9.07 -9.89
C GLN A 453 -25.60 -8.42 -11.26
N VAL A 454 -25.46 -9.18 -12.35
CA VAL A 454 -25.82 -8.72 -13.70
C VAL A 454 -27.31 -8.42 -13.76
N LEU A 455 -28.17 -9.32 -13.26
CA LEU A 455 -29.62 -9.10 -13.20
C LEU A 455 -30.01 -7.87 -12.36
N GLU A 456 -29.36 -7.68 -11.21
CA GLU A 456 -29.60 -6.49 -10.37
C GLU A 456 -29.25 -5.19 -11.11
N ARG A 457 -28.20 -5.19 -11.93
CA ARG A 457 -27.83 -4.03 -12.76
C ARG A 457 -28.78 -3.85 -13.95
N VAL A 458 -29.27 -4.92 -14.55
CA VAL A 458 -30.32 -4.84 -15.59
C VAL A 458 -31.61 -4.27 -15.00
N HIS A 459 -31.97 -4.65 -13.77
CA HIS A 459 -33.13 -4.09 -13.07
C HIS A 459 -33.01 -2.56 -12.88
N GLN A 460 -31.79 -2.03 -12.70
CA GLN A 460 -31.55 -0.58 -12.61
C GLN A 460 -31.78 0.17 -13.93
N LEU A 461 -31.77 -0.52 -15.09
CA LEU A 461 -32.08 0.09 -16.39
C LEU A 461 -33.58 0.41 -16.55
N GLN A 462 -34.46 -0.12 -15.69
CA GLN A 462 -35.91 0.10 -15.71
C GLN A 462 -36.59 -0.30 -17.05
N LEU A 463 -36.01 -1.29 -17.75
CA LEU A 463 -36.57 -1.85 -18.99
C LEU A 463 -37.23 -3.22 -18.69
N PRO A 464 -38.56 -3.28 -18.51
CA PRO A 464 -39.24 -4.48 -18.01
C PRO A 464 -39.13 -5.68 -18.96
N GLN A 465 -39.15 -5.44 -20.27
CA GLN A 465 -39.03 -6.51 -21.28
C GLN A 465 -37.61 -7.12 -21.31
N LEU A 466 -36.58 -6.27 -21.21
CA LEU A 466 -35.18 -6.71 -21.15
C LEU A 466 -34.91 -7.48 -19.85
N LEU A 467 -35.47 -7.03 -18.73
CA LEU A 467 -35.33 -7.70 -17.44
C LEU A 467 -36.00 -9.08 -17.45
N ALA A 468 -37.23 -9.19 -17.97
CA ALA A 468 -37.94 -10.47 -18.07
C ALA A 468 -37.16 -11.49 -18.89
N PHE A 469 -36.68 -11.09 -20.06
CA PHE A 469 -35.83 -11.92 -20.91
C PHE A 469 -34.51 -12.31 -20.23
N SER A 470 -33.85 -11.34 -19.59
CA SER A 470 -32.59 -11.59 -18.90
C SER A 470 -32.76 -12.58 -17.74
N ASP A 471 -33.84 -12.47 -16.96
CA ASP A 471 -34.14 -13.39 -15.84
C ASP A 471 -34.39 -14.82 -16.34
N GLU A 472 -35.22 -14.97 -17.37
CA GLU A 472 -35.57 -16.27 -17.94
C GLU A 472 -34.35 -16.96 -18.57
N LEU A 473 -33.57 -16.23 -19.38
CA LEU A 473 -32.34 -16.75 -19.96
C LEU A 473 -31.30 -17.12 -18.90
N THR A 474 -31.09 -16.25 -17.90
CA THR A 474 -30.14 -16.51 -16.81
C THR A 474 -30.53 -17.75 -16.01
N ARG A 475 -31.82 -17.96 -15.76
CA ARG A 475 -32.34 -19.14 -15.06
C ARG A 475 -32.08 -20.43 -15.85
N HIS A 476 -32.37 -20.44 -17.15
CA HIS A 476 -32.08 -21.59 -18.01
C HIS A 476 -30.57 -21.86 -18.12
N TRP A 477 -29.75 -20.80 -18.22
CA TRP A 477 -28.31 -20.90 -18.21
C TRP A 477 -27.76 -21.49 -16.91
N GLN A 478 -28.18 -20.98 -15.75
CA GLN A 478 -27.74 -21.49 -14.44
C GLN A 478 -28.14 -22.96 -14.24
N ASN A 479 -29.37 -23.32 -14.59
CA ASN A 479 -29.86 -24.69 -14.50
C ASN A 479 -29.07 -25.65 -15.40
N LEU A 480 -28.59 -25.20 -16.55
CA LEU A 480 -27.80 -26.02 -17.45
C LEU A 480 -26.31 -26.05 -17.06
N ALA A 481 -25.72 -24.90 -16.75
CA ALA A 481 -24.30 -24.73 -16.47
C ALA A 481 -23.90 -25.33 -15.11
N TYR A 482 -24.75 -25.16 -14.09
CA TYR A 482 -24.50 -25.66 -12.73
C TYR A 482 -25.38 -26.86 -12.36
N GLY A 483 -26.61 -26.90 -12.87
CA GLY A 483 -27.57 -27.97 -12.55
C GLY A 483 -27.59 -29.13 -13.54
N HIS A 484 -26.89 -29.03 -14.68
CA HIS A 484 -26.93 -30.01 -15.78
C HIS A 484 -28.33 -30.39 -16.27
N ARG A 485 -29.32 -29.50 -16.07
CA ARG A 485 -30.71 -29.72 -16.51
C ARG A 485 -30.94 -29.07 -17.86
N LEU A 486 -31.37 -29.88 -18.82
CA LEU A 486 -31.72 -29.41 -20.16
C LEU A 486 -32.98 -28.53 -20.11
N PRO A 487 -33.02 -27.42 -20.86
CA PRO A 487 -34.23 -26.60 -20.99
C PRO A 487 -35.32 -27.38 -21.74
N PRO A 488 -36.62 -27.12 -21.45
CA PRO A 488 -37.72 -27.70 -22.22
C PRO A 488 -37.69 -27.18 -23.67
N THR A 489 -38.17 -27.98 -24.61
CA THR A 489 -38.16 -27.65 -26.05
C THR A 489 -38.98 -26.38 -26.37
N SER A 490 -39.99 -26.06 -25.57
CA SER A 490 -40.77 -24.82 -25.69
C SER A 490 -39.92 -23.56 -25.40
N ALA A 491 -38.91 -23.66 -24.54
CA ALA A 491 -38.04 -22.54 -24.19
C ALA A 491 -37.18 -22.07 -25.38
N GLN A 492 -36.88 -22.96 -26.33
CA GLN A 492 -36.15 -22.60 -27.55
C GLN A 492 -36.89 -21.52 -28.35
N GLN A 493 -38.15 -21.80 -28.68
CA GLN A 493 -38.97 -20.91 -29.50
C GLN A 493 -39.24 -19.59 -28.77
N GLN A 494 -39.52 -19.66 -27.47
CA GLN A 494 -39.76 -18.48 -26.65
C GLN A 494 -38.53 -17.58 -26.57
N LEU A 495 -37.37 -18.10 -26.16
CA LEU A 495 -36.14 -17.32 -26.02
C LEU A 495 -35.66 -16.73 -27.36
N CYS A 496 -35.79 -17.45 -28.47
CA CYS A 496 -35.41 -16.93 -29.79
C CYS A 496 -36.38 -15.85 -30.30
N ASN A 497 -37.68 -16.00 -30.03
CA ASN A 497 -38.68 -14.98 -30.39
C ASN A 497 -38.51 -13.72 -29.54
N ASP A 498 -38.31 -13.87 -28.24
CA ASP A 498 -38.08 -12.75 -27.31
C ASP A 498 -36.78 -12.02 -27.65
N TRP A 499 -35.72 -12.76 -28.01
CA TRP A 499 -34.48 -12.17 -28.53
C TRP A 499 -34.73 -11.33 -29.78
N ARG A 500 -35.47 -11.86 -30.76
CA ARG A 500 -35.81 -11.11 -31.98
C ARG A 500 -36.65 -9.89 -31.63
N ALA A 501 -37.66 -10.00 -30.77
CA ALA A 501 -38.49 -8.88 -30.37
C ALA A 501 -37.68 -7.74 -29.71
N LEU A 502 -36.68 -8.07 -28.89
CA LEU A 502 -35.84 -7.11 -28.18
C LEU A 502 -34.74 -6.48 -29.04
N PHE A 503 -34.11 -7.25 -29.94
CA PHE A 503 -32.87 -6.83 -30.60
C PHE A 503 -32.94 -6.71 -32.13
N SER A 504 -33.99 -7.19 -32.79
CA SER A 504 -34.13 -7.08 -34.25
C SER A 504 -34.59 -5.69 -34.74
N SER A 505 -35.06 -4.84 -33.82
CA SER A 505 -35.56 -3.49 -34.10
C SER A 505 -34.46 -2.41 -34.20
N GLY A 506 -33.18 -2.80 -34.25
CA GLY A 506 -32.01 -1.92 -34.09
C GLY A 506 -31.25 -1.55 -35.36
N ALA A 507 -31.87 -1.65 -36.55
CA ALA A 507 -31.44 -0.88 -37.71
C ALA A 507 -32.28 0.41 -37.73
N ALA A 508 -31.72 1.49 -37.19
CA ALA A 508 -32.28 2.83 -36.98
C ALA A 508 -32.98 3.07 -35.63
N GLN A 509 -32.20 3.52 -34.64
CA GLN A 509 -32.23 4.90 -34.15
C GLN A 509 -31.02 5.19 -33.25
#